data_AF-A0A2P2MVD0-F1
#
_entry.id   AF-A0A2P2MVD0-F1
#
_cell.length_a   1.000
_cell.length_b   1.000
_cell.length_c   1.000
_cell.angle_alpha   90.00
_cell.angle_beta   90.00
_cell.angle_gamma   90.00
#
_symmetry.space_group_name_H-M   'P 1'
#
loop_
_entity.id
_entity.type
_entity.pdbx_description
1 polymer ?
#
loop_
_entity_poly.entity_id
_entity_poly.type
_entity_poly.pdbx_seq_one_letter_code
_entity_poly.pdbx_strand_id
1 'polypeptide(L)' 'MEITTSETIAIFLTAAAFSFSNTLENIFEAAVFIFVVHPFDVGDRCVVDGIPLIVEDINILTTVF' A
#
# COMPACT_ATOMS: atom_id res chain seq x y z
N MET A 1 -19.86 6.47 -33.97
CA MET A 1 -18.47 6.75 -33.55
C MET A 1 -18.37 6.99 -32.05
N GLU A 2 -19.39 7.54 -31.39
CA GLU A 2 -19.41 7.77 -29.93
C GLU A 2 -19.41 6.47 -29.09
N ILE A 3 -20.15 5.44 -29.52
CA ILE A 3 -20.21 4.12 -28.84
C ILE A 3 -18.90 3.33 -28.87
N THR A 4 -18.13 3.38 -29.97
CA THR A 4 -16.83 2.69 -30.10
C THR A 4 -15.75 3.33 -29.21
N THR A 5 -15.81 4.65 -29.00
CA THR A 5 -14.89 5.37 -28.11
C THR A 5 -15.13 5.02 -26.64
N SER A 6 -16.41 4.86 -26.24
CA SER A 6 -16.78 4.44 -24.88
C SER A 6 -16.24 3.04 -24.53
N GLU A 7 -16.41 2.08 -25.43
CA GLU A 7 -15.89 0.72 -25.26
C GLU A 7 -14.36 0.69 -25.16
N THR A 8 -13.68 1.53 -25.94
CA THR A 8 -12.21 1.62 -25.89
C THR A 8 -11.74 2.15 -24.53
N ILE A 9 -12.36 3.21 -24.00
CA ILE A 9 -12.03 3.77 -22.68
C ILE A 9 -12.25 2.73 -21.57
N ALA A 10 -13.33 1.95 -21.64
CA ALA A 10 -13.63 0.91 -20.65
C ALA A 10 -12.55 -0.18 -20.61
N ILE A 11 -12.02 -0.59 -21.76
CA ILE A 11 -10.94 -1.58 -21.85
C ILE A 11 -9.65 -1.02 -21.24
N PHE A 12 -9.28 0.23 -21.54
CA PHE A 12 -8.10 0.88 -20.96
C PHE A 12 -8.21 1.00 -19.44
N LEU A 13 -9.37 1.39 -18.94
CA LEU A 13 -9.58 1.53 -17.49
C LEU A 13 -9.51 0.17 -16.79
N THR A 14 -10.08 -0.87 -17.40
CA THR A 14 -10.02 -2.23 -16.86
C THR A 14 -8.58 -2.76 -16.85
N ALA A 15 -7.83 -2.56 -17.93
CA ALA A 15 -6.43 -2.94 -18.01
C ALA A 15 -5.56 -2.20 -16.98
N ALA A 16 -5.81 -0.90 -16.78
CA ALA A 16 -5.14 -0.11 -15.75
C ALA A 16 -5.48 -0.62 -14.35
N ALA A 17 -6.78 -0.85 -14.06
CA ALA A 17 -7.22 -1.39 -12.77
C ALA A 17 -6.56 -2.74 -12.46
N PHE A 18 -6.46 -3.63 -13.45
CA PHE A 18 -5.77 -4.90 -13.30
C PHE A 18 -4.27 -4.73 -13.03
N SER A 19 -3.62 -3.78 -13.72
CA SER A 19 -2.18 -3.55 -13.57
C SER A 19 -1.80 -2.96 -12.21
N PHE A 20 -2.68 -2.15 -11.61
CA PHE A 20 -2.45 -1.49 -10.33
C PHE A 20 -3.16 -2.15 -9.13
N SER A 21 -3.91 -3.23 -9.36
CA SER A 21 -4.71 -3.90 -8.32
C SER A 21 -3.90 -4.21 -7.06
N ASN A 22 -2.77 -4.91 -7.22
CA ASN A 22 -1.93 -5.31 -6.08
C ASN A 22 -1.28 -4.11 -5.39
N THR A 23 -0.95 -3.06 -6.14
CA THR A 23 -0.38 -1.83 -5.56
C THR A 23 -1.40 -1.12 -4.69
N LEU A 24 -2.66 -1.04 -5.13
CA LEU A 24 -3.74 -0.43 -4.36
C LEU A 24 -4.08 -1.25 -3.11
N GLU A 25 -4.06 -2.58 -3.22
CA GLU A 25 -4.21 -3.50 -2.08
C GLU A 25 -3.13 -3.24 -1.02
N ASN A 26 -1.85 -3.25 -1.41
CA ASN A 26 -0.74 -3.00 -0.50
C ASN A 26 -0.81 -1.62 0.17
N ILE A 27 -1.17 -0.56 -0.57
CA ILE A 27 -1.33 0.78 -0.01
C ILE A 27 -2.47 0.80 1.01
N PHE A 28 -3.59 0.15 0.70
CA PHE A 28 -4.75 0.12 1.58
C PHE A 28 -4.45 -0.65 2.87
N GLU A 29 -3.83 -1.83 2.76
CA GLU A 29 -3.41 -2.61 3.92
C GLU A 29 -2.43 -1.83 4.79
N ALA A 30 -1.46 -1.16 4.18
CA ALA A 30 -0.49 -0.37 4.93
C ALA A 30 -1.14 0.86 5.60
N ALA A 31 -2.13 1.49 4.97
CA ALA A 31 -2.90 2.57 5.61
C ALA A 31 -3.70 2.06 6.82
N VAL A 32 -4.35 0.90 6.71
CA VAL A 32 -5.03 0.26 7.83
C VAL A 32 -4.04 -0.11 8.94
N PHE A 33 -2.87 -0.62 8.59
CA PHE A 33 -1.82 -0.96 9.54
C PHE A 33 -1.36 0.24 10.36
N ILE A 34 -1.05 1.37 9.70
CA ILE A 34 -0.52 2.57 10.36
C ILE A 34 -1.61 3.30 11.15
N PHE A 35 -2.80 3.48 10.59
CA PHE A 35 -3.82 4.37 11.16
C PHE A 35 -4.89 3.67 11.99
N VAL A 36 -5.17 2.39 11.73
CA VAL A 36 -6.27 1.66 12.41
C VAL A 36 -5.72 0.68 13.42
N VAL A 37 -4.81 -0.20 13.00
CA VAL A 37 -4.23 -1.23 13.88
C VAL A 37 -3.19 -0.59 14.80
N HIS A 38 -2.31 0.22 14.22
CA HIS A 38 -1.25 0.95 14.91
C HIS A 38 -0.45 0.08 15.91
N PRO A 39 0.22 -0.98 15.42
CA PRO A 39 0.83 -1.97 16.31
C PRO A 39 2.14 -1.52 16.96
N PHE A 40 2.82 -0.53 16.38
CA PHE A 40 4.02 0.09 16.94
C PHE A 40 4.15 1.53 16.45
N ASP A 41 4.83 2.33 17.25
CA ASP A 41 5.08 3.75 17.07
C ASP A 41 6.55 4.05 16.74
N VAL A 42 6.81 5.27 16.27
CA VAL A 42 8.19 5.77 16.13
C VAL A 42 8.86 5.84 17.50
N GLY A 43 10.03 5.22 17.61
CA GLY A 43 10.81 5.08 18.84
C GLY A 43 10.62 3.76 19.58
N ASP A 44 9.71 2.89 19.13
CA ASP A 44 9.52 1.57 19.71
C ASP A 44 10.68 0.62 19.41
N ARG A 45 10.90 -0.34 20.32
CA ARG A 45 11.87 -1.42 20.15
C ARG A 45 11.13 -2.68 19.70
N CYS A 46 11.35 -3.08 18.45
CA CYS A 46 10.76 -4.29 17.89
C CYS A 46 11.84 -5.36 17.67
N VAL A 47 11.46 -6.63 17.74
CA VAL A 47 12.33 -7.74 17.33
C VAL A 47 11.81 -8.29 16.02
N VAL A 48 12.54 -8.04 14.94
CA VAL A 48 12.21 -8.53 13.59
C VAL A 48 13.21 -9.62 13.24
N ASP A 49 12.70 -10.81 12.89
CA ASP A 49 13.51 -11.99 12.57
C ASP A 49 14.60 -12.32 13.61
N GLY A 50 14.31 -12.08 14.89
CA GLY A 50 15.23 -12.32 16.01
C GLY A 50 16.27 -11.22 16.24
N ILE A 51 16.27 -10.16 15.45
CA ILE A 51 17.18 -9.00 15.60
C ILE A 51 16.41 -7.86 16.29
N PRO A 52 16.95 -7.30 17.40
CA PRO A 52 16.37 -6.12 18.03
C PRO A 52 16.67 -4.87 17.19
N LEU A 53 15.62 -4.12 16.84
CA LEU A 53 15.64 -2.91 16.02
C LEU A 53 14.85 -1.78 16.69
N ILE A 54 15.05 -0.54 16.25
CA ILE A 54 14.34 0.65 16.76
C ILE A 54 13.64 1.32 15.60
N VAL A 55 12.33 1.54 15.72
CA VAL A 55 11.57 2.22 14.68
C VAL A 55 12.01 3.68 14.60
N GLU A 56 12.71 4.08 13.55
CA GLU A 56 13.18 5.45 13.36
C GLU A 56 12.12 6.31 12.66
N ASP A 57 11.55 5.80 11.56
CA ASP A 57 10.57 6.51 10.75
C ASP A 57 9.57 5.53 10.12
N ILE A 58 8.29 5.95 10.02
CA ILE A 58 7.23 5.18 9.37
C ILE A 58 6.74 5.94 8.14
N ASN A 59 6.97 5.38 6.95
CA ASN A 59 6.34 5.81 5.70
C ASN A 59 5.17 4.88 5.35
N ILE A 60 4.31 5.29 4.42
CA ILE A 60 3.12 4.53 4.04
C ILE A 60 3.45 3.10 3.57
N LEU A 61 4.53 2.89 2.82
CA LEU A 61 4.87 1.57 2.26
C LEU A 61 6.15 0.96 2.84
N THR A 62 6.84 1.68 3.72
CA THR A 62 8.16 1.27 4.23
C THR A 62 8.37 1.80 5.63
N THR A 63 9.02 1.02 6.49
CA THR A 63 9.46 1.47 7.82
C THR A 63 10.98 1.43 7.87
N VAL A 64 11.57 2.46 8.49
CA VAL A 64 13.00 2.53 8.79
C VAL A 64 13.19 2.05 10.23
N PHE A 65 14.09 1.09 10.42
CA PHE A 65 14.32 0.32 11.64
C PHE A 65 15.81 0.34 12.04
#